data_AF-A0A7Y4TM66-F1
#
_entry.id   AF-A0A7Y4TM66-F1
#
_cell.length_a   1.000
_cell.length_b   1.000
_cell.length_c   1.000
_cell.angle_alpha   90.00
_cell.angle_beta   90.00
_cell.angle_gamma   90.00
#
_symmetry.space_group_name_H-M   'P 1'
#
loop_
_entity.id
_entity.type
_entity.pdbx_description
1 polymer ?
#
loop_
_entity_poly.entity_id
_entity_poly.type
_entity_poly.pdbx_seq_one_letter_code
_entity_poly.pdbx_strand_id
1 'polypeptide(L)'
;MANKNILLLEPGYRNKYPPLGLMKIAQYHGPRGKRDQIHFVKGTDPAVFFTAWDRIYITTLFSFEFPRISETIDFALKAANGQADKIFAGGIAVSLMHDRFISEPRWRGIRFIQGLLGEAPAISLQLDDFVGELYSDDISGNPIEDLVPDYDILDQIPYKYPVRDAYFAYASRGCIRKCSFCGVPKLEGDQRDTTSLSYLVNEVTKLYGEKKDLTLMDNNVVASPNFKEIIAEIRDLGFVPGAKLNRPGRPPVQRRVDFNQGVDARILAKDPMFLRELSKICIKPLRIAFDHLGLKKPYEQAIRYSHEFGLHELSNYMLYNFHDSPADLYERMRLNIDLNEELGIRIWSFPMRYQPTDRPDRGFIGAKWSRYQLRSMQIILQATHGVVSGSPSFFKRAFGENVNEFNDLLLFPHHYIFNRDWYERLEGKDQFEDFKAKFSILTESDKKELAEIISTYELKDVERLIPTFTNGKLIAILSHYRPMSTMAQQEIWERQRFIKTIEIPEEELVEDAGLDEDIPGTRPPTAISQPVQLSLV
;
A
#
# COMPACT_ATOMS: atom_id res chain seq x y z
N MET A 1 14.54 -29.97 22.58
CA MET A 1 13.14 -30.45 22.43
C MET A 1 12.66 -30.01 21.06
N ALA A 2 12.19 -30.95 20.23
CA ALA A 2 11.57 -30.70 18.93
C ALA A 2 10.07 -31.01 19.03
N ASN A 3 9.27 -30.59 18.05
CA ASN A 3 7.82 -30.83 17.92
C ASN A 3 6.90 -29.97 18.81
N LYS A 4 7.23 -28.69 19.02
CA LYS A 4 6.25 -27.75 19.58
C LYS A 4 5.24 -27.32 18.51
N ASN A 5 4.00 -27.09 18.89
CA ASN A 5 2.97 -26.61 17.97
C ASN A 5 2.98 -25.07 17.96
N ILE A 6 3.33 -24.49 16.82
CA ILE A 6 3.48 -23.05 16.62
C ILE A 6 2.45 -22.56 15.61
N LEU A 7 1.59 -21.64 16.04
CA LEU A 7 0.60 -21.02 15.17
C LEU A 7 1.08 -19.63 14.74
N LEU A 8 1.03 -19.36 13.44
CA LEU A 8 1.35 -18.07 12.84
C LEU A 8 0.06 -17.48 12.26
N LEU A 9 -0.28 -16.26 12.65
CA LEU A 9 -1.51 -15.59 12.25
C LEU A 9 -1.23 -14.25 11.55
N GLU A 10 -1.72 -14.13 10.33
CA GLU A 10 -1.83 -12.84 9.64
C GLU A 10 -3.31 -12.43 9.58
N PRO A 11 -3.69 -11.21 9.99
CA PRO A 11 -5.08 -10.77 9.85
C PRO A 11 -5.59 -10.80 8.40
N GLY A 12 -6.91 -10.94 8.26
CA GLY A 12 -7.60 -11.13 6.98
C GLY A 12 -7.70 -9.87 6.09
N TYR A 13 -6.72 -8.96 6.12
CA TYR A 13 -6.63 -7.87 5.13
C TYR A 13 -6.07 -8.38 3.80
N ARG A 14 -6.40 -7.67 2.70
CA ARG A 14 -5.76 -7.88 1.40
C ARG A 14 -4.41 -7.19 1.42
N ASN A 15 -3.38 -7.87 0.93
CA ASN A 15 -2.05 -7.29 0.84
C ASN A 15 -1.20 -7.97 -0.23
N LYS A 16 -0.34 -7.16 -0.83
CA LYS A 16 0.49 -7.57 -1.96
C LYS A 16 1.64 -8.47 -1.52
N TYR A 17 2.26 -8.12 -0.39
CA TYR A 17 3.50 -8.72 0.11
C TYR A 17 3.20 -9.80 1.15
N PRO A 18 3.91 -10.95 1.12
CA PRO A 18 3.80 -11.94 2.18
C PRO A 18 4.33 -11.42 3.53
N PRO A 19 3.88 -11.99 4.66
CA PRO A 19 4.25 -11.52 5.99
C PRO A 19 5.68 -11.93 6.35
N LEU A 20 6.66 -11.16 5.88
CA LEU A 20 8.09 -11.49 5.97
C LEU A 20 8.56 -11.77 7.41
N GLY A 21 8.02 -11.06 8.41
CA GLY A 21 8.32 -11.33 9.83
C GLY A 21 7.87 -12.74 10.25
N LEU A 22 6.68 -13.18 9.85
CA LEU A 22 6.21 -14.55 10.13
C LEU A 22 7.00 -15.59 9.35
N MET A 23 7.42 -15.29 8.13
CA MET A 23 8.29 -16.20 7.36
C MET A 23 9.64 -16.43 8.07
N LYS A 24 10.22 -15.38 8.68
CA LYS A 24 11.46 -15.53 9.46
C LYS A 24 11.25 -16.24 10.79
N ILE A 25 10.13 -15.98 11.48
CA ILE A 25 9.73 -16.74 12.68
C ILE A 25 9.49 -18.22 12.32
N ALA A 26 8.90 -18.50 11.16
CA ALA A 26 8.75 -19.85 10.65
C ALA A 26 10.10 -20.52 10.42
N GLN A 27 11.09 -19.85 9.84
CA GLN A 27 12.43 -20.42 9.72
C GLN A 27 13.07 -20.71 11.08
N TYR A 28 12.90 -19.82 12.08
CA TYR A 28 13.40 -20.02 13.43
C TYR A 28 12.82 -21.28 14.09
N HIS A 29 11.51 -21.48 13.97
CA HIS A 29 10.83 -22.65 14.53
C HIS A 29 10.99 -23.90 13.67
N GLY A 30 11.14 -23.76 12.36
CA GLY A 30 10.93 -24.81 11.38
C GLY A 30 12.00 -25.90 11.35
N PRO A 31 11.98 -26.75 10.31
CA PRO A 31 12.83 -27.95 10.23
C PRO A 31 14.34 -27.68 10.33
N ARG A 32 14.78 -26.47 9.99
CA ARG A 32 16.19 -26.04 10.03
C ARG A 32 16.54 -25.20 11.26
N GLY A 33 15.56 -24.90 12.11
CA GLY A 33 15.73 -24.20 13.38
C GLY A 33 15.41 -25.11 14.55
N LYS A 34 14.36 -24.81 15.31
CA LYS A 34 13.96 -25.57 16.50
C LYS A 34 13.30 -26.93 16.21
N ARG A 35 12.93 -27.20 14.96
CA ARG A 35 12.24 -28.43 14.51
C ARG A 35 10.85 -28.58 15.14
N ASP A 36 10.12 -27.48 15.16
CA ASP A 36 8.73 -27.39 15.59
C ASP A 36 7.76 -27.58 14.42
N GLN A 37 6.49 -27.79 14.76
CA GLN A 37 5.39 -27.92 13.83
C GLN A 37 4.74 -26.56 13.63
N ILE A 38 4.83 -26.03 12.40
CA ILE A 38 4.34 -24.70 12.06
C ILE A 38 3.04 -24.81 11.30
N HIS A 39 2.04 -24.06 11.75
CA HIS A 39 0.81 -23.84 11.03
C HIS A 39 0.59 -22.36 10.78
N PHE A 40 0.39 -21.96 9.53
CA PHE A 40 0.15 -20.57 9.15
C PHE A 40 -1.28 -20.37 8.66
N VAL A 41 -1.95 -19.36 9.21
CA VAL A 41 -3.31 -18.96 8.83
C VAL A 41 -3.32 -17.47 8.49
N LYS A 42 -4.00 -17.15 7.39
CA LYS A 42 -4.39 -15.79 7.03
C LYS A 42 -5.89 -15.61 7.25
N GLY A 43 -6.27 -14.66 8.10
CA GLY A 43 -7.64 -14.48 8.59
C GLY A 43 -7.93 -15.37 9.79
N THR A 44 -9.13 -15.94 9.83
CA THR A 44 -9.59 -16.82 10.91
C THR A 44 -9.95 -18.20 10.35
N ASP A 45 -9.43 -19.25 10.99
CA ASP A 45 -9.74 -20.64 10.64
C ASP A 45 -10.08 -21.44 11.90
N PRO A 46 -11.36 -21.76 12.17
CA PRO A 46 -11.76 -22.53 13.34
C PRO A 46 -11.08 -23.90 13.50
N ALA A 47 -10.49 -24.47 12.44
CA ALA A 47 -9.78 -25.74 12.53
C ALA A 47 -8.59 -25.68 13.52
N VAL A 48 -8.02 -24.50 13.76
CA VAL A 48 -6.91 -24.33 14.72
C VAL A 48 -7.32 -24.60 16.17
N PHE A 49 -8.62 -24.60 16.49
CA PHE A 49 -9.12 -24.86 17.85
C PHE A 49 -8.97 -26.32 18.27
N PHE A 50 -8.73 -27.24 17.33
CA PHE A 50 -8.52 -28.67 17.61
C PHE A 50 -7.06 -29.02 17.94
N THR A 51 -6.17 -28.02 17.99
CA THR A 51 -4.75 -28.20 18.30
C THR A 51 -4.38 -27.44 19.57
N ALA A 52 -3.62 -28.07 20.46
CA ALA A 52 -3.02 -27.39 21.60
C ALA A 52 -1.73 -26.68 21.14
N TRP A 53 -1.74 -25.36 21.14
CA TRP A 53 -0.61 -24.53 20.74
C TRP A 53 0.35 -24.28 21.92
N ASP A 54 1.65 -24.43 21.66
CA ASP A 54 2.72 -24.05 22.58
C ASP A 54 3.01 -22.55 22.47
N ARG A 55 2.88 -21.97 21.27
CA ARG A 55 3.04 -20.53 21.04
C ARG A 55 2.24 -20.06 19.82
N ILE A 56 1.74 -18.82 19.88
CA ILE A 56 1.01 -18.16 18.80
C ILE A 56 1.68 -16.82 18.49
N TYR A 57 1.99 -16.57 17.21
CA TYR A 57 2.53 -15.30 16.73
C TYR A 57 1.54 -14.61 15.80
N ILE A 58 1.31 -13.32 16.01
CA ILE A 58 0.45 -12.47 15.19
C ILE A 58 1.29 -11.36 14.58
N THR A 59 1.22 -11.21 13.26
CA THR A 59 1.81 -10.03 12.58
C THR A 59 0.75 -8.95 12.37
N THR A 60 1.17 -7.70 12.42
CA THR A 60 0.31 -6.54 12.19
C THR A 60 0.93 -5.62 11.15
N LEU A 61 0.08 -5.05 10.29
CA LEU A 61 0.49 -4.17 9.19
C LEU A 61 0.07 -2.73 9.51
N PHE A 62 -0.91 -2.17 8.81
CA PHE A 62 -1.28 -0.77 8.99
C PHE A 62 -2.08 -0.53 10.27
N SER A 63 -1.88 0.64 10.88
CA SER A 63 -2.58 1.04 12.10
C SER A 63 -4.10 1.11 11.91
N PHE A 64 -4.57 1.56 10.75
CA PHE A 64 -6.00 1.64 10.45
C PHE A 64 -6.68 0.29 10.21
N GLU A 65 -5.93 -0.82 10.13
CA GLU A 65 -6.47 -2.19 10.13
C GLU A 65 -6.76 -2.68 11.57
N PHE A 66 -6.74 -1.79 12.55
CA PHE A 66 -6.97 -2.10 13.97
C PHE A 66 -8.21 -2.97 14.21
N PRO A 67 -9.36 -2.80 13.53
CA PRO A 67 -10.50 -3.69 13.70
C PRO A 67 -10.19 -5.15 13.32
N ARG A 68 -9.56 -5.40 12.16
CA ARG A 68 -9.19 -6.76 11.71
C ARG A 68 -8.08 -7.37 12.58
N ILE A 69 -7.14 -6.53 13.01
CA ILE A 69 -6.09 -6.93 13.96
C ILE A 69 -6.72 -7.36 15.28
N SER A 70 -7.66 -6.57 15.81
CA SER A 70 -8.38 -6.87 17.06
C SER A 70 -9.13 -8.20 16.98
N GLU A 71 -9.86 -8.43 15.88
CA GLU A 71 -10.54 -9.71 15.62
C GLU A 71 -9.56 -10.89 15.64
N THR A 72 -8.38 -10.72 15.05
CA THR A 72 -7.34 -11.76 15.00
C THR A 72 -6.74 -12.04 16.37
N ILE A 73 -6.52 -11.00 17.20
CA ILE A 73 -6.05 -11.17 18.58
C ILE A 73 -7.09 -11.89 19.44
N ASP A 74 -8.37 -11.51 19.32
CA ASP A 74 -9.46 -12.17 20.05
C ASP A 74 -9.62 -13.63 19.61
N PHE A 75 -9.42 -13.92 18.32
CA PHE A 75 -9.37 -15.28 17.78
C PHE A 75 -8.18 -16.08 18.34
N ALA A 76 -7.00 -15.48 18.43
CA ALA A 76 -5.81 -16.11 18.99
C ALA A 76 -6.00 -16.47 20.48
N LEU A 77 -6.65 -15.60 21.26
CA LEU A 77 -7.01 -15.90 22.67
C LEU A 77 -7.90 -17.12 22.78
N LYS A 78 -8.88 -17.28 21.88
CA LYS A 78 -9.72 -18.47 21.80
C LYS A 78 -8.90 -19.70 21.41
N ALA A 79 -8.02 -19.58 20.42
CA ALA A 79 -7.13 -20.67 20.00
C ALA A 79 -6.14 -21.10 21.10
N ALA A 80 -5.71 -20.17 21.97
CA ALA A 80 -4.88 -20.45 23.13
C ALA A 80 -5.65 -20.99 24.35
N ASN A 81 -6.98 -21.18 24.24
CA ASN A 81 -7.86 -21.53 25.36
C ASN A 81 -7.70 -20.56 26.56
N GLY A 82 -7.57 -19.26 26.27
CA GLY A 82 -7.40 -18.19 27.27
C GLY A 82 -5.98 -18.01 27.82
N GLN A 83 -4.99 -18.82 27.41
CA GLN A 83 -3.58 -18.68 27.82
C GLN A 83 -2.90 -17.53 27.07
N ALA A 84 -3.15 -16.31 27.52
CA ALA A 84 -2.65 -15.09 26.87
C ALA A 84 -1.12 -15.01 26.80
N ASP A 85 -0.41 -15.60 27.77
CA ASP A 85 1.05 -15.66 27.88
C ASP A 85 1.72 -16.41 26.70
N LYS A 86 0.95 -17.23 25.96
CA LYS A 86 1.43 -17.93 24.76
C LYS A 86 1.37 -17.07 23.50
N ILE A 87 0.76 -15.89 23.56
CA ILE A 87 0.45 -15.07 22.40
C ILE A 87 1.44 -13.91 22.31
N PHE A 88 2.03 -13.79 21.13
CA PHE A 88 2.97 -12.74 20.77
C PHE A 88 2.38 -11.99 19.59
N ALA A 89 2.20 -10.68 19.71
CA ALA A 89 1.75 -9.84 18.61
C ALA A 89 2.81 -8.78 18.31
N GLY A 90 3.18 -8.63 17.04
CA GLY A 90 4.21 -7.68 16.62
C GLY A 90 3.91 -7.10 15.24
N GLY A 91 4.87 -6.37 14.68
CA GLY A 91 4.72 -5.71 13.38
C GLY A 91 4.41 -4.21 13.50
N ILE A 92 4.03 -3.62 12.37
CA ILE A 92 3.99 -2.17 12.17
C ILE A 92 2.96 -1.52 13.10
N ALA A 93 1.70 -1.96 13.09
CA ALA A 93 0.64 -1.36 13.90
C ALA A 93 0.92 -1.48 15.41
N VAL A 94 1.32 -2.67 15.88
CA VAL A 94 1.68 -2.89 17.29
C VAL A 94 2.82 -1.98 17.72
N SER A 95 3.83 -1.80 16.88
CA SER A 95 4.98 -0.97 17.22
C SER A 95 4.65 0.53 17.23
N LEU A 96 3.80 0.99 16.30
CA LEU A 96 3.42 2.41 16.19
C LEU A 96 2.35 2.81 17.23
N MET A 97 1.46 1.90 17.61
CA MET A 97 0.38 2.10 18.59
C MET A 97 0.58 1.26 19.87
N HIS A 98 1.82 1.02 20.28
CA HIS A 98 2.14 0.07 21.36
C HIS A 98 1.31 0.27 22.64
N ASP A 99 1.24 1.51 23.13
CA ASP A 99 0.50 1.87 24.34
C ASP A 99 -1.00 1.50 24.26
N ARG A 100 -1.60 1.64 23.07
CA ARG A 100 -3.00 1.26 22.84
C ARG A 100 -3.20 -0.24 23.04
N PHE A 101 -2.31 -1.06 22.49
CA PHE A 101 -2.42 -2.52 22.59
C PHE A 101 -2.21 -3.01 24.03
N ILE A 102 -1.19 -2.51 24.75
CA ILE A 102 -0.91 -2.93 26.13
C ILE A 102 -1.98 -2.46 27.12
N SER A 103 -2.65 -1.35 26.84
CA SER A 103 -3.67 -0.77 27.73
C SER A 103 -5.03 -1.47 27.64
N GLU A 104 -5.26 -2.30 26.61
CA GLU A 104 -6.54 -2.96 26.37
C GLU A 104 -6.77 -4.11 27.36
N PRO A 105 -7.72 -4.01 28.31
CA PRO A 105 -7.85 -4.98 29.41
C PRO A 105 -8.12 -6.41 28.95
N ARG A 106 -8.84 -6.61 27.84
CA ARG A 106 -9.13 -7.95 27.30
C ARG A 106 -7.91 -8.68 26.72
N TRP A 107 -6.80 -7.98 26.50
CA TRP A 107 -5.56 -8.54 25.98
C TRP A 107 -4.47 -8.67 27.05
N ARG A 108 -4.83 -8.49 28.32
CA ARG A 108 -3.90 -8.62 29.44
C ARG A 108 -3.23 -10.00 29.43
N GLY A 109 -1.90 -9.99 29.47
CA GLY A 109 -1.07 -11.19 29.43
C GLY A 109 -0.51 -11.53 28.05
N ILE A 110 -1.03 -10.92 26.98
CA ILE A 110 -0.43 -11.02 25.63
C ILE A 110 0.87 -10.22 25.61
N ARG A 111 1.90 -10.77 24.96
CA ARG A 111 3.16 -10.08 24.73
C ARG A 111 3.11 -9.29 23.43
N PHE A 112 3.06 -7.97 23.52
CA PHE A 112 3.17 -7.07 22.38
C PHE A 112 4.64 -6.72 22.15
N ILE A 113 5.21 -7.10 21.01
CA ILE A 113 6.61 -6.83 20.67
C ILE A 113 6.70 -5.56 19.82
N GLN A 114 7.49 -4.59 20.29
CA GLN A 114 7.77 -3.34 19.60
C GLN A 114 9.10 -3.42 18.83
N GLY A 115 9.09 -2.99 17.57
CA GLY A 115 10.28 -2.86 16.75
C GLY A 115 10.70 -4.16 16.05
N LEU A 116 11.98 -4.23 15.68
CA LEU A 116 12.58 -5.35 14.96
C LEU A 116 13.03 -6.46 15.91
N LEU A 117 13.02 -7.71 15.43
CA LEU A 117 13.59 -8.87 16.12
C LEU A 117 15.10 -8.97 15.85
N GLY A 118 15.82 -7.88 16.14
CA GLY A 118 17.22 -7.67 15.75
C GLY A 118 18.28 -8.16 16.75
N GLU A 119 17.87 -8.55 17.95
CA GLU A 119 18.72 -9.20 18.96
C GLU A 119 18.53 -10.72 18.95
N ALA A 120 19.30 -11.44 19.77
CA ALA A 120 19.12 -12.88 19.95
C ALA A 120 17.65 -13.26 20.23
N PRO A 121 17.16 -14.43 19.77
CA PRO A 121 15.74 -14.77 19.79
C PRO A 121 15.04 -14.58 21.14
N ALA A 122 15.65 -15.03 22.25
CA ALA A 122 15.05 -14.87 23.58
C ALA A 122 14.94 -13.41 24.02
N ILE A 123 15.93 -12.59 23.67
CA ILE A 123 15.96 -11.15 23.98
C ILE A 123 14.90 -10.41 23.15
N SER A 124 14.90 -10.63 21.84
CA SER A 124 13.94 -10.01 20.91
C SER A 124 12.49 -10.37 21.24
N LEU A 125 12.24 -11.60 21.69
CA LEU A 125 10.92 -12.08 22.10
C LEU A 125 10.61 -11.79 23.57
N GLN A 126 11.51 -11.15 24.33
CA GLN A 126 11.37 -10.81 25.74
C GLN A 126 10.94 -12.00 26.61
N LEU A 127 11.57 -13.15 26.37
CA LEU A 127 11.28 -14.41 27.07
C LEU A 127 11.89 -14.38 28.47
N ASP A 128 11.16 -14.92 29.45
CA ASP A 128 11.63 -15.03 30.83
C ASP A 128 12.14 -16.45 31.14
N ASP A 129 13.45 -16.56 31.37
CA ASP A 129 14.11 -17.82 31.75
C ASP A 129 13.78 -18.27 33.17
N PHE A 130 13.49 -17.33 34.08
CA PHE A 130 13.19 -17.66 35.46
C PHE A 130 11.92 -18.49 35.59
N VAL A 131 10.92 -18.24 34.74
CA VAL A 131 9.68 -19.01 34.67
C VAL A 131 9.73 -20.16 33.64
N GLY A 132 10.88 -20.37 33.00
CA GLY A 132 11.12 -21.48 32.08
C GLY A 132 10.35 -21.39 30.76
N GLU A 133 10.23 -20.18 30.18
CA GLU A 133 9.55 -20.01 28.90
C GLU A 133 10.22 -20.80 27.77
N LEU A 134 9.41 -21.20 26.79
CA LEU A 134 9.89 -21.96 25.64
C LEU A 134 11.01 -21.20 24.89
N TYR A 135 12.22 -21.76 24.89
CA TYR A 135 13.42 -21.19 24.27
C TYR A 135 13.94 -19.90 24.90
N SER A 136 13.68 -19.66 26.20
CA SER A 136 14.26 -18.55 26.96
C SER A 136 15.80 -18.59 27.04
N ASP A 137 16.40 -19.76 26.83
CA ASP A 137 17.85 -19.98 26.84
C ASP A 137 18.55 -19.51 25.55
N ASP A 138 17.81 -19.16 24.49
CA ASP A 138 18.38 -18.71 23.22
C ASP A 138 18.79 -17.22 23.23
N ILE A 139 19.75 -16.91 24.09
CA ILE A 139 20.30 -15.56 24.32
C ILE A 139 21.52 -15.23 23.44
N SER A 140 21.93 -16.16 22.57
CA SER A 140 23.12 -16.01 21.72
C SER A 140 22.91 -16.48 20.27
N GLY A 141 21.72 -17.00 19.93
CA GLY A 141 21.38 -17.39 18.58
C GLY A 141 21.32 -16.20 17.63
N ASN A 142 21.36 -16.51 16.34
CA ASN A 142 21.24 -15.51 15.28
C ASN A 142 19.89 -14.76 15.42
N PRO A 143 19.87 -13.42 15.30
CA PRO A 143 18.63 -12.66 15.30
C PRO A 143 17.62 -13.20 14.29
N ILE A 144 16.34 -13.25 14.70
CA ILE A 144 15.26 -13.73 13.82
C ILE A 144 15.18 -12.84 12.57
N GLU A 145 15.45 -11.54 12.71
CA GLU A 145 15.49 -10.60 11.60
C GLU A 145 16.54 -10.96 10.52
N ASP A 146 17.60 -11.69 10.83
CA ASP A 146 18.65 -12.05 9.85
C ASP A 146 18.45 -13.45 9.24
N LEU A 147 17.37 -14.16 9.60
CA LEU A 147 17.09 -15.48 9.07
C LEU A 147 16.55 -15.43 7.64
N VAL A 148 16.89 -16.47 6.88
CA VAL A 148 16.30 -16.74 5.55
C VAL A 148 14.80 -16.98 5.74
N PRO A 149 13.90 -16.26 5.04
CA PRO A 149 12.47 -16.40 5.25
C PRO A 149 11.96 -17.75 4.73
N ASP A 150 11.04 -18.37 5.47
CA ASP A 150 10.43 -19.63 5.09
C ASP A 150 9.28 -19.43 4.09
N TYR A 151 9.50 -19.81 2.83
CA TYR A 151 8.49 -19.68 1.77
C TYR A 151 7.43 -20.77 1.83
N ASP A 152 7.69 -21.92 2.44
CA ASP A 152 6.78 -23.06 2.44
C ASP A 152 5.47 -22.76 3.19
N ILE A 153 5.51 -21.84 4.18
CA ILE A 153 4.31 -21.42 4.90
C ILE A 153 3.27 -20.80 3.96
N LEU A 154 3.70 -20.16 2.87
CA LEU A 154 2.80 -19.50 1.91
C LEU A 154 1.95 -20.50 1.12
N ASP A 155 2.36 -21.76 1.06
CA ASP A 155 1.60 -22.84 0.41
C ASP A 155 0.58 -23.51 1.35
N GLN A 156 0.61 -23.20 2.65
CA GLN A 156 -0.38 -23.69 3.62
C GLN A 156 -1.73 -22.99 3.49
N ILE A 157 -1.79 -21.85 2.79
CA ILE A 157 -3.02 -21.05 2.64
C ILE A 157 -3.46 -20.95 1.17
N PRO A 158 -4.77 -20.77 0.92
CA PRO A 158 -5.28 -20.58 -0.44
C PRO A 158 -4.94 -19.20 -1.03
N TYR A 159 -4.73 -18.18 -0.19
CA TYR A 159 -4.43 -16.82 -0.64
C TYR A 159 -3.07 -16.78 -1.36
N LYS A 160 -3.05 -16.24 -2.58
CA LYS A 160 -1.83 -16.09 -3.36
C LYS A 160 -1.43 -14.62 -3.41
N TYR A 161 -0.38 -14.26 -2.67
CA TYR A 161 0.20 -12.92 -2.71
C TYR A 161 0.66 -12.57 -4.14
N PRO A 162 0.29 -11.40 -4.68
CA PRO A 162 0.65 -10.99 -6.04
C PRO A 162 2.16 -11.08 -6.32
N VAL A 163 3.03 -10.70 -5.38
CA VAL A 163 4.50 -10.72 -5.59
C VAL A 163 5.21 -11.95 -5.05
N ARG A 164 4.51 -13.07 -4.84
CA ARG A 164 5.08 -14.29 -4.21
C ARG A 164 6.31 -14.89 -4.92
N ASP A 165 6.49 -14.64 -6.22
CA ASP A 165 7.62 -15.17 -7.01
C ASP A 165 8.82 -14.21 -7.02
N ALA A 166 9.26 -13.81 -5.82
CA ALA A 166 10.37 -12.89 -5.62
C ALA A 166 11.25 -13.30 -4.43
N TYR A 167 12.54 -12.96 -4.49
CA TYR A 167 13.39 -12.87 -3.30
C TYR A 167 13.00 -11.59 -2.53
N PHE A 168 12.63 -11.74 -1.25
CA PHE A 168 12.37 -10.60 -0.37
C PHE A 168 13.59 -10.33 0.49
N ALA A 169 14.22 -9.19 0.30
CA ALA A 169 15.51 -8.87 0.90
C ALA A 169 15.55 -7.45 1.46
N TYR A 170 16.54 -7.23 2.32
CA TYR A 170 17.00 -5.91 2.72
C TYR A 170 18.48 -5.83 2.42
N ALA A 171 18.92 -4.72 1.84
CA ALA A 171 20.34 -4.35 1.80
C ALA A 171 20.71 -3.43 2.97
N SER A 172 19.70 -2.74 3.53
CA SER A 172 19.78 -1.86 4.68
C SER A 172 18.45 -1.81 5.43
N ARG A 173 18.53 -1.46 6.72
CA ARG A 173 17.42 -1.17 7.63
C ARG A 173 17.46 0.28 8.08
N GLY A 174 16.35 0.81 8.57
CA GLY A 174 16.26 2.18 9.07
C GLY A 174 16.30 3.23 7.95
N CYS A 175 16.38 4.50 8.32
CA CYS A 175 16.48 5.60 7.35
C CYS A 175 17.22 6.79 7.95
N ILE A 176 18.04 7.47 7.14
CA ILE A 176 18.73 8.71 7.53
C ILE A 176 17.77 9.91 7.70
N ARG A 177 16.50 9.76 7.30
CA ARG A 177 15.49 10.84 7.34
C ARG A 177 14.58 10.66 8.54
N LYS A 178 14.16 11.78 9.12
CA LYS A 178 13.21 11.85 10.25
C LYS A 178 11.92 12.55 9.80
N CYS A 179 11.36 12.10 8.68
CA CYS A 179 10.13 12.69 8.12
C CYS A 179 8.98 12.52 9.13
N SER A 180 8.26 13.61 9.43
CA SER A 180 7.20 13.65 10.45
C SER A 180 6.02 12.74 10.17
N PHE A 181 5.79 12.38 8.90
CA PHE A 181 4.71 11.48 8.48
C PHE A 181 5.11 10.00 8.47
N CYS A 182 6.38 9.67 8.72
CA CYS A 182 6.94 8.35 8.49
C CYS A 182 7.07 7.54 9.79
N GLY A 183 6.68 6.26 9.76
CA GLY A 183 6.84 5.35 10.90
C GLY A 183 8.26 4.80 11.09
N VAL A 184 9.11 4.83 10.05
CA VAL A 184 10.42 4.17 10.03
C VAL A 184 11.34 4.58 11.19
N PRO A 185 11.50 5.87 11.55
CA PRO A 185 12.37 6.24 12.67
C PRO A 185 11.94 5.64 14.02
N LYS A 186 10.63 5.41 14.22
CA LYS A 186 10.08 4.77 15.42
C LYS A 186 10.20 3.24 15.37
N LEU A 187 10.12 2.66 14.18
CA LEU A 187 10.11 1.21 13.96
C LEU A 187 11.51 0.60 13.87
N GLU A 188 12.37 1.20 13.05
CA GLU A 188 13.66 0.65 12.65
C GLU A 188 14.85 1.50 13.10
N GLY A 189 14.63 2.79 13.36
CA GLY A 189 15.68 3.72 13.80
C GLY A 189 16.58 4.22 12.67
N ASP A 190 17.83 4.52 13.02
CA ASP A 190 18.84 5.04 12.10
C ASP A 190 19.26 3.98 11.07
N GLN A 191 19.76 4.44 9.91
CA GLN A 191 20.13 3.52 8.84
C GLN A 191 21.33 2.64 9.22
N ARG A 192 21.21 1.34 8.97
CA ARG A 192 22.28 0.34 9.13
C ARG A 192 22.28 -0.65 7.99
N ASP A 193 23.46 -1.19 7.68
CA ASP A 193 23.59 -2.27 6.71
C ASP A 193 23.05 -3.59 7.27
N THR A 194 22.68 -4.50 6.37
CA THR A 194 22.21 -5.85 6.69
C THR A 194 23.14 -6.92 6.10
N THR A 195 22.79 -8.18 6.30
CA THR A 195 23.45 -9.33 5.69
C THR A 195 23.48 -9.23 4.15
N SER A 196 24.53 -9.78 3.55
CA SER A 196 24.75 -9.87 2.09
C SER A 196 23.52 -10.39 1.34
N LEU A 197 23.17 -9.72 0.22
CA LEU A 197 22.09 -10.15 -0.65
C LEU A 197 22.41 -11.51 -1.28
N SER A 198 23.67 -11.76 -1.62
CA SER A 198 24.12 -13.02 -2.22
C SER A 198 23.89 -14.20 -1.29
N TYR A 199 24.20 -14.04 0.00
CA TYR A 199 23.92 -15.08 0.99
C TYR A 199 22.43 -15.43 1.00
N LEU A 200 21.57 -14.42 1.12
CA LEU A 200 20.12 -14.61 1.18
C LEU A 200 19.58 -15.25 -0.11
N VAL A 201 19.93 -14.72 -1.28
CA VAL A 201 19.46 -15.23 -2.58
C VAL A 201 19.91 -16.66 -2.82
N ASN A 202 21.16 -16.99 -2.49
CA ASN A 202 21.68 -18.35 -2.64
C ASN A 202 20.98 -19.34 -1.70
N GLU A 203 20.77 -18.98 -0.44
CA GLU A 203 20.08 -19.87 0.50
C GLU A 203 18.59 -20.02 0.16
N VAL A 204 17.89 -18.95 -0.25
CA VAL A 204 16.51 -19.07 -0.75
C VAL A 204 16.45 -19.97 -1.98
N THR A 205 17.40 -19.82 -2.92
CA THR A 205 17.44 -20.65 -4.14
C THR A 205 17.67 -22.12 -3.81
N LYS A 206 18.60 -22.40 -2.89
CA LYS A 206 18.93 -23.75 -2.44
C LYS A 206 17.75 -24.42 -1.72
N LEU A 207 17.01 -23.68 -0.91
CA LEU A 207 15.92 -24.22 -0.10
C LEU A 207 14.58 -24.29 -0.84
N TYR A 208 14.28 -23.27 -1.67
CA TYR A 208 12.95 -23.04 -2.23
C TYR A 208 12.94 -22.85 -3.75
N GLY A 209 14.07 -23.08 -4.40
CA GLY A 209 14.24 -22.89 -5.84
C GLY A 209 14.37 -21.42 -6.24
N GLU A 210 14.74 -21.22 -7.50
CA GLU A 210 15.01 -19.91 -8.08
C GLU A 210 13.73 -19.06 -8.21
N LYS A 211 13.77 -17.82 -7.71
CA LYS A 211 12.68 -16.85 -7.80
C LYS A 211 12.90 -15.89 -8.97
N LYS A 212 11.79 -15.39 -9.52
CA LYS A 212 11.80 -14.51 -10.70
C LYS A 212 12.41 -13.14 -10.40
N ASP A 213 11.86 -12.45 -9.40
CA ASP A 213 12.18 -11.05 -9.08
C ASP A 213 13.05 -10.92 -7.82
N LEU A 214 13.72 -9.78 -7.66
CA LEU A 214 14.35 -9.35 -6.41
C LEU A 214 13.62 -8.11 -5.89
N THR A 215 12.99 -8.22 -4.74
CA THR A 215 12.27 -7.11 -4.09
C THR A 215 13.06 -6.66 -2.86
N LEU A 216 13.65 -5.47 -2.94
CA LEU A 216 14.27 -4.82 -1.80
C LEU A 216 13.22 -4.03 -1.03
N MET A 217 13.13 -4.33 0.25
CA MET A 217 12.17 -3.74 1.17
C MET A 217 12.76 -2.56 1.96
N ASP A 218 14.00 -2.18 1.65
CA ASP A 218 14.73 -1.02 2.17
C ASP A 218 13.91 0.27 2.18
N ASN A 219 14.03 1.04 3.25
CA ASN A 219 13.37 2.35 3.35
C ASN A 219 14.05 3.44 2.50
N ASN A 220 15.37 3.33 2.29
CA ASN A 220 16.14 4.27 1.46
C ASN A 220 17.49 3.68 1.02
N VAL A 221 17.47 2.72 0.08
CA VAL A 221 18.69 2.02 -0.36
C VAL A 221 19.77 2.96 -0.93
N VAL A 222 19.39 4.06 -1.57
CA VAL A 222 20.34 5.04 -2.15
C VAL A 222 21.07 5.85 -1.09
N ALA A 223 20.62 5.82 0.17
CA ALA A 223 21.30 6.45 1.29
C ALA A 223 22.39 5.55 1.91
N SER A 224 22.45 4.26 1.56
CA SER A 224 23.50 3.37 2.07
C SER A 224 24.88 3.85 1.62
N PRO A 225 25.88 3.88 2.52
CA PRO A 225 27.26 4.18 2.14
C PRO A 225 27.84 3.13 1.17
N ASN A 226 27.29 1.90 1.17
CA ASN A 226 27.70 0.77 0.34
C ASN A 226 26.83 0.62 -0.92
N PHE A 227 26.19 1.71 -1.37
CA PHE A 227 25.25 1.66 -2.49
C PHE A 227 25.86 1.02 -3.75
N LYS A 228 27.12 1.33 -4.09
CA LYS A 228 27.77 0.76 -5.28
C LYS A 228 27.97 -0.75 -5.16
N GLU A 229 28.36 -1.20 -3.98
CA GLU A 229 28.58 -2.60 -3.63
C GLU A 229 27.25 -3.37 -3.68
N ILE A 230 26.17 -2.78 -3.16
CA ILE A 230 24.81 -3.34 -3.26
C ILE A 230 24.41 -3.52 -4.73
N ILE A 231 24.60 -2.50 -5.58
CA ILE A 231 24.29 -2.62 -7.01
C ILE A 231 25.18 -3.66 -7.70
N ALA A 232 26.46 -3.73 -7.37
CA ALA A 232 27.37 -4.74 -7.90
C ALA A 232 26.90 -6.15 -7.52
N GLU A 233 26.52 -6.36 -6.27
CA GLU A 233 26.01 -7.63 -5.77
C GLU A 233 24.72 -8.07 -6.51
N ILE A 234 23.78 -7.15 -6.73
CA ILE A 234 22.56 -7.41 -7.52
C ILE A 234 22.92 -7.86 -8.95
N ARG A 235 23.93 -7.24 -9.57
CA ARG A 235 24.39 -7.62 -10.92
C ARG A 235 25.04 -9.00 -10.95
N ASP A 236 25.86 -9.31 -9.96
CA ASP A 236 26.56 -10.60 -9.85
C ASP A 236 25.56 -11.75 -9.63
N LEU A 237 24.41 -11.46 -9.01
CA LEU A 237 23.25 -12.38 -8.90
C LEU A 237 22.42 -12.50 -10.19
N GLY A 238 22.86 -11.87 -11.28
CA GLY A 238 22.25 -11.98 -12.60
C GLY A 238 21.01 -11.10 -12.80
N PHE A 239 20.77 -10.10 -11.95
CA PHE A 239 19.69 -9.12 -12.13
C PHE A 239 20.13 -7.93 -12.97
N VAL A 240 20.63 -8.21 -14.17
CA VAL A 240 21.09 -7.22 -15.16
C VAL A 240 19.99 -6.85 -16.17
N PRO A 241 20.09 -5.71 -16.88
CA PRO A 241 19.09 -5.29 -17.86
C PRO A 241 18.75 -6.40 -18.88
N GLY A 242 17.46 -6.65 -19.08
CA GLY A 242 16.96 -7.67 -20.01
C GLY A 242 17.08 -9.11 -19.51
N ALA A 243 17.54 -9.35 -18.28
CA ALA A 243 17.63 -10.69 -17.70
C ALA A 243 16.28 -11.41 -17.72
N LYS A 244 16.32 -12.72 -17.97
CA LYS A 244 15.16 -13.61 -18.00
C LYS A 244 15.42 -14.84 -17.15
N LEU A 245 14.37 -15.32 -16.48
CA LEU A 245 14.36 -16.60 -15.80
C LEU A 245 13.82 -17.67 -16.75
N ASN A 246 14.56 -18.77 -16.88
CA ASN A 246 14.17 -19.93 -17.67
C ASN A 246 13.70 -21.05 -16.73
N ARG A 247 12.47 -21.54 -16.94
CA ARG A 247 11.95 -22.71 -16.22
C ARG A 247 11.61 -23.80 -17.24
N PRO A 248 11.98 -25.08 -17.01
CA PRO A 248 11.65 -26.16 -17.93
C PRO A 248 10.16 -26.20 -18.28
N GLY A 249 9.85 -26.30 -19.56
CA GLY A 249 8.46 -26.36 -20.05
C GLY A 249 7.68 -25.04 -19.96
N ARG A 250 8.33 -23.91 -19.67
CA ARG A 250 7.69 -22.58 -19.63
C ARG A 250 8.45 -21.56 -20.48
N PRO A 251 7.75 -20.59 -21.09
CA PRO A 251 8.41 -19.50 -21.79
C PRO A 251 9.29 -18.68 -20.83
N PRO A 252 10.45 -18.16 -21.28
CA PRO A 252 11.30 -17.30 -20.48
C PRO A 252 10.54 -16.05 -20.00
N VAL A 253 10.62 -15.76 -18.70
CA VAL A 253 9.98 -14.60 -18.09
C VAL A 253 11.02 -13.55 -17.72
N GLN A 254 10.72 -12.26 -17.92
CA GLN A 254 11.65 -11.18 -17.54
C GLN A 254 11.81 -11.12 -16.02
N ARG A 255 13.05 -10.93 -15.57
CA ARG A 255 13.37 -10.63 -14.17
C ARG A 255 13.24 -9.13 -13.92
N ARG A 256 12.99 -8.80 -12.66
CA ARG A 256 12.83 -7.41 -12.20
C ARG A 256 13.51 -7.23 -10.85
N VAL A 257 14.16 -6.09 -10.68
CA VAL A 257 14.50 -5.56 -9.36
C VAL A 257 13.45 -4.53 -9.00
N ASP A 258 12.82 -4.72 -7.85
CA ASP A 258 11.82 -3.81 -7.30
C ASP A 258 12.39 -3.21 -6.01
N PHE A 259 12.67 -1.90 -6.03
CA PHE A 259 12.82 -1.14 -4.79
C PHE A 259 11.41 -0.72 -4.36
N ASN A 260 10.90 -1.41 -3.34
CA ASN A 260 9.50 -1.28 -2.94
C ASN A 260 9.18 0.14 -2.46
N GLN A 261 10.12 0.77 -1.76
CA GLN A 261 10.01 2.15 -1.30
C GLN A 261 10.55 3.14 -2.33
N GLY A 262 10.01 4.36 -2.34
CA GLY A 262 10.49 5.43 -3.20
C GLY A 262 11.88 5.91 -2.76
N VAL A 263 12.84 5.93 -3.69
CA VAL A 263 14.20 6.42 -3.39
C VAL A 263 14.27 7.94 -3.32
N ASP A 264 15.20 8.46 -2.52
CA ASP A 264 15.30 9.89 -2.21
C ASP A 264 15.80 10.71 -3.41
N ALA A 265 14.90 11.48 -4.02
CA ALA A 265 15.20 12.40 -5.13
C ALA A 265 16.37 13.36 -4.83
N ARG A 266 16.54 13.78 -3.58
CA ARG A 266 17.60 14.72 -3.18
C ARG A 266 18.99 14.06 -3.20
N ILE A 267 19.06 12.74 -3.06
CA ILE A 267 20.32 12.00 -3.17
C ILE A 267 20.61 11.76 -4.65
N LEU A 268 19.62 11.25 -5.39
CA LEU A 268 19.73 11.00 -6.82
C LEU A 268 20.15 12.24 -7.62
N ALA A 269 19.59 13.41 -7.30
CA ALA A 269 19.89 14.65 -8.01
C ALA A 269 21.29 15.22 -7.75
N LYS A 270 21.97 14.80 -6.68
CA LYS A 270 23.29 15.35 -6.32
C LYS A 270 24.41 14.81 -7.21
N ASP A 271 24.31 13.55 -7.62
CA ASP A 271 25.34 12.88 -8.40
C ASP A 271 24.70 11.92 -9.42
N PRO A 272 24.87 12.14 -10.74
CA PRO A 272 24.41 11.22 -11.79
C PRO A 272 24.89 9.76 -11.61
N MET A 273 25.96 9.54 -10.84
CA MET A 273 26.46 8.20 -10.50
C MET A 273 25.34 7.27 -10.00
N PHE A 274 24.42 7.74 -9.15
CA PHE A 274 23.35 6.87 -8.62
C PHE A 274 22.50 6.27 -9.74
N LEU A 275 22.02 7.11 -10.67
CA LEU A 275 21.18 6.67 -11.79
C LEU A 275 21.97 5.82 -12.77
N ARG A 276 23.26 6.14 -12.99
CA ARG A 276 24.17 5.33 -13.80
C ARG A 276 24.34 3.92 -13.23
N GLU A 277 24.50 3.76 -11.92
CA GLU A 277 24.57 2.44 -11.30
C GLU A 277 23.22 1.71 -11.39
N LEU A 278 22.10 2.38 -11.11
CA LEU A 278 20.76 1.79 -11.24
C LEU A 278 20.46 1.31 -12.66
N SER A 279 20.96 1.99 -13.69
CA SER A 279 20.81 1.55 -15.10
C SER A 279 21.47 0.21 -15.40
N LYS A 280 22.39 -0.26 -14.55
CA LYS A 280 23.12 -1.52 -14.73
C LYS A 280 22.39 -2.73 -14.15
N ILE A 281 21.20 -2.56 -13.58
CA ILE A 281 20.34 -3.64 -13.09
C ILE A 281 18.98 -3.61 -13.79
N CYS A 282 18.23 -4.71 -13.76
CA CYS A 282 16.86 -4.76 -14.30
C CYS A 282 15.82 -4.11 -13.36
N ILE A 283 16.10 -2.90 -12.87
CA ILE A 283 15.16 -2.15 -12.04
C ILE A 283 13.96 -1.71 -12.88
N LYS A 284 12.75 -2.03 -12.40
CA LYS A 284 11.52 -1.64 -13.09
C LYS A 284 10.31 -1.71 -12.13
N PRO A 285 9.49 -0.65 -12.00
CA PRO A 285 9.90 0.73 -12.25
C PRO A 285 10.98 1.18 -11.26
N LEU A 286 11.72 2.24 -11.61
CA LEU A 286 12.41 3.03 -10.60
C LEU A 286 11.40 3.95 -9.90
N ARG A 287 11.20 3.76 -8.60
CA ARG A 287 10.31 4.60 -7.77
C ARG A 287 11.08 5.74 -7.14
N ILE A 288 10.76 6.99 -7.46
CA ILE A 288 11.38 8.17 -6.86
C ILE A 288 10.34 8.91 -6.01
N ALA A 289 10.64 9.18 -4.74
CA ALA A 289 9.68 9.84 -3.84
C ALA A 289 9.42 11.31 -4.25
N PHE A 290 8.14 11.73 -4.32
CA PHE A 290 7.74 13.10 -4.65
C PHE A 290 6.62 13.63 -3.71
N ASP A 291 6.90 13.61 -2.40
CA ASP A 291 5.89 13.84 -1.37
C ASP A 291 5.46 15.31 -1.17
N HIS A 292 6.25 16.28 -1.65
CA HIS A 292 5.89 17.70 -1.55
C HIS A 292 6.59 18.56 -2.60
N LEU A 293 6.02 19.73 -2.93
CA LEU A 293 6.56 20.64 -3.96
C LEU A 293 7.98 21.15 -3.69
N GLY A 294 8.42 21.17 -2.43
CA GLY A 294 9.82 21.46 -2.08
C GLY A 294 10.83 20.48 -2.70
N LEU A 295 10.38 19.29 -3.13
CA LEU A 295 11.20 18.32 -3.85
C LEU A 295 11.17 18.50 -5.38
N LYS A 296 10.43 19.47 -5.92
CA LYS A 296 10.23 19.64 -7.38
C LYS A 296 11.55 19.65 -8.15
N LYS A 297 12.50 20.51 -7.75
CA LYS A 297 13.81 20.63 -8.41
C LYS A 297 14.63 19.32 -8.36
N PRO A 298 14.91 18.72 -7.18
CA PRO A 298 15.65 17.46 -7.15
C PRO A 298 14.91 16.31 -7.83
N TYR A 299 13.59 16.25 -7.74
CA TYR A 299 12.78 15.25 -8.43
C TYR A 299 12.95 15.35 -9.95
N GLU A 300 12.72 16.53 -10.52
CA GLU A 300 12.85 16.77 -11.96
C GLU A 300 14.28 16.44 -12.45
N GLN A 301 15.31 16.87 -11.70
CA GLN A 301 16.70 16.55 -12.03
C GLN A 301 16.97 15.05 -12.03
N ALA A 302 16.44 14.32 -11.04
CA ALA A 302 16.60 12.87 -10.95
C ALA A 302 15.89 12.14 -12.11
N ILE A 303 14.72 12.62 -12.56
CA ILE A 303 14.03 12.09 -13.75
C ILE A 303 14.86 12.32 -15.01
N ARG A 304 15.42 13.53 -15.19
CA ARG A 304 16.25 13.85 -16.36
C ARG A 304 17.52 13.00 -16.41
N TYR A 305 18.20 12.79 -15.28
CA TYR A 305 19.32 11.84 -15.20
C TYR A 305 18.88 10.40 -15.46
N SER A 306 17.71 9.99 -14.98
CA SER A 306 17.17 8.66 -15.25
C SER A 306 17.00 8.45 -16.77
N HIS A 307 16.39 9.41 -17.45
CA HIS A 307 16.24 9.40 -18.90
C HIS A 307 17.60 9.35 -19.63
N GLU A 308 18.58 10.17 -19.22
CA GLU A 308 19.94 10.16 -19.80
C GLU A 308 20.61 8.78 -19.77
N PHE A 309 20.39 8.01 -18.71
CA PHE A 309 20.94 6.65 -18.55
C PHE A 309 20.00 5.53 -19.02
N GLY A 310 18.93 5.83 -19.76
CA GLY A 310 18.04 4.83 -20.36
C GLY A 310 16.99 4.23 -19.42
N LEU A 311 16.77 4.84 -18.24
CA LEU A 311 15.73 4.42 -17.30
C LEU A 311 14.40 5.12 -17.67
N HIS A 312 13.64 4.49 -18.56
CA HIS A 312 12.42 5.08 -19.13
C HIS A 312 11.11 4.69 -18.44
N GLU A 313 11.15 3.76 -17.49
CA GLU A 313 9.98 3.30 -16.72
C GLU A 313 10.13 3.67 -15.25
N LEU A 314 9.41 4.73 -14.87
CA LEU A 314 9.53 5.40 -13.59
C LEU A 314 8.17 5.47 -12.91
N SER A 315 8.16 5.51 -11.60
CA SER A 315 6.96 5.90 -10.87
C SER A 315 7.30 6.67 -9.60
N ASN A 316 6.29 7.18 -8.93
CA ASN A 316 6.47 7.94 -7.70
C ASN A 316 5.30 7.74 -6.76
N TYR A 317 5.61 7.76 -5.46
CA TYR A 317 4.63 7.94 -4.41
C TYR A 317 4.44 9.44 -4.18
N MET A 318 3.18 9.88 -4.09
CA MET A 318 2.83 11.27 -3.79
C MET A 318 1.94 11.32 -2.58
N LEU A 319 2.53 11.61 -1.42
CA LEU A 319 1.74 11.90 -0.24
C LEU A 319 0.82 13.11 -0.48
N TYR A 320 -0.45 13.00 -0.13
CA TYR A 320 -1.38 14.13 -0.06
C TYR A 320 -2.13 14.13 1.27
N ASN A 321 -2.88 15.19 1.57
CA ASN A 321 -3.64 15.34 2.82
C ASN A 321 -2.77 15.54 4.07
N PHE A 322 -1.49 15.91 3.95
CA PHE A 322 -0.62 16.16 5.10
C PHE A 322 -0.53 17.67 5.43
N HIS A 323 0.28 18.40 4.67
CA HIS A 323 0.40 19.86 4.73
C HIS A 323 0.13 20.52 3.37
N ASP A 324 -0.06 19.69 2.35
CA ASP A 324 -0.33 20.07 0.98
C ASP A 324 -1.82 20.38 0.78
N SER A 325 -2.10 21.27 -0.16
CA SER A 325 -3.44 21.56 -0.68
C SER A 325 -3.75 20.68 -1.90
N PRO A 326 -5.01 20.61 -2.33
CA PRO A 326 -5.35 20.02 -3.64
C PRO A 326 -4.51 20.58 -4.80
N ALA A 327 -4.26 21.90 -4.80
CA ALA A 327 -3.41 22.54 -5.81
C ALA A 327 -1.96 22.01 -5.79
N ASP A 328 -1.39 21.81 -4.61
CA ASP A 328 -0.03 21.28 -4.46
C ASP A 328 0.08 19.82 -4.96
N LEU A 329 -0.97 19.00 -4.77
CA LEU A 329 -1.03 17.66 -5.35
C LEU A 329 -1.16 17.74 -6.88
N TYR A 330 -2.03 18.61 -7.39
CA TYR A 330 -2.24 18.78 -8.83
C TYR A 330 -0.97 19.17 -9.56
N GLU A 331 -0.20 20.13 -9.03
CA GLU A 331 1.07 20.53 -9.63
C GLU A 331 2.07 19.39 -9.73
N ARG A 332 2.16 18.52 -8.71
CA ARG A 332 3.03 17.35 -8.73
C ARG A 332 2.59 16.32 -9.77
N MET A 333 1.29 16.06 -9.86
CA MET A 333 0.74 15.18 -10.89
C MET A 333 1.01 15.73 -12.29
N ARG A 334 0.75 17.02 -12.51
CA ARG A 334 0.96 17.71 -13.78
C ARG A 334 2.42 17.67 -14.22
N LEU A 335 3.37 17.90 -13.32
CA LEU A 335 4.80 17.82 -13.65
C LEU A 335 5.19 16.47 -14.27
N ASN A 336 4.63 15.36 -13.78
CA ASN A 336 4.90 14.05 -14.36
C ASN A 336 4.33 13.89 -15.76
N ILE A 337 3.18 14.51 -16.06
CA ILE A 337 2.62 14.54 -17.42
C ILE A 337 3.52 15.34 -18.34
N ASP A 338 3.94 16.53 -17.91
CA ASP A 338 4.80 17.40 -18.71
C ASP A 338 6.14 16.69 -19.02
N LEU A 339 6.73 16.00 -18.02
CA LEU A 339 7.96 15.22 -18.20
C LEU A 339 7.78 14.00 -19.12
N ASN A 340 6.62 13.34 -19.10
CA ASN A 340 6.32 12.27 -20.05
C ASN A 340 6.25 12.78 -21.49
N GLU A 341 5.56 13.90 -21.71
CA GLU A 341 5.43 14.52 -23.04
C GLU A 341 6.79 15.04 -23.55
N GLU A 342 7.57 15.68 -22.67
CA GLU A 342 8.87 16.26 -23.02
C GLU A 342 9.91 15.18 -23.34
N LEU A 343 10.03 14.15 -22.50
CA LEU A 343 11.13 13.17 -22.58
C LEU A 343 10.75 11.88 -23.32
N GLY A 344 9.47 11.66 -23.63
CA GLY A 344 9.01 10.43 -24.29
C GLY A 344 9.19 9.17 -23.44
N ILE A 345 9.11 9.31 -22.12
CA ILE A 345 9.26 8.24 -21.12
C ILE A 345 7.90 7.86 -20.51
N ARG A 346 7.89 6.85 -19.64
CA ARG A 346 6.71 6.40 -18.89
C ARG A 346 6.90 6.63 -17.40
N ILE A 347 6.29 7.70 -16.91
CA ILE A 347 6.12 8.03 -15.49
C ILE A 347 4.64 7.89 -15.15
N TRP A 348 4.33 7.10 -14.12
CA TRP A 348 3.01 7.10 -13.50
C TRP A 348 3.12 7.36 -12.02
N SER A 349 2.04 7.87 -11.42
CA SER A 349 2.10 8.33 -10.03
C SER A 349 1.06 7.64 -9.17
N PHE A 350 1.41 7.44 -7.90
CA PHE A 350 0.55 6.82 -6.89
C PHE A 350 0.27 7.84 -5.77
N PRO A 351 -0.85 8.58 -5.84
CA PRO A 351 -1.29 9.42 -4.75
C PRO A 351 -1.61 8.59 -3.52
N MET A 352 -0.97 8.89 -2.40
CA MET A 352 -1.18 8.21 -1.12
C MET A 352 -1.78 9.19 -0.13
N ARG A 353 -2.97 8.89 0.38
CA ARG A 353 -3.60 9.72 1.41
C ARG A 353 -2.82 9.56 2.71
N TYR A 354 -2.31 10.67 3.24
CA TYR A 354 -1.70 10.69 4.56
C TYR A 354 -2.71 10.28 5.63
N GLN A 355 -2.26 9.37 6.49
CA GLN A 355 -2.88 8.99 7.75
C GLN A 355 -1.81 9.00 8.83
N PRO A 356 -2.08 9.55 10.03
CA PRO A 356 -1.19 9.43 11.16
C PRO A 356 -0.89 7.96 11.47
N THR A 357 0.38 7.65 11.70
CA THR A 357 0.88 6.28 11.87
C THR A 357 0.37 5.57 13.11
N ASP A 358 -0.18 6.31 14.07
CA ASP A 358 -0.69 5.84 15.36
C ASP A 358 -2.21 5.90 15.46
N ARG A 359 -2.90 6.12 14.33
CA ARG A 359 -4.36 6.20 14.26
C ARG A 359 -5.00 4.86 13.87
N PRO A 360 -6.05 4.39 14.58
CA PRO A 360 -6.72 3.11 14.32
C PRO A 360 -7.78 3.16 13.20
N ASP A 361 -7.95 4.30 12.52
CA ASP A 361 -8.96 4.53 11.48
C ASP A 361 -8.43 5.48 10.39
N ARG A 362 -9.12 5.55 9.24
CA ARG A 362 -8.75 6.39 8.08
C ARG A 362 -9.40 7.78 8.06
N GLY A 363 -9.90 8.26 9.19
CA GLY A 363 -10.66 9.51 9.28
C GLY A 363 -9.83 10.80 9.35
N PHE A 364 -8.51 10.78 9.11
CA PHE A 364 -7.70 11.99 9.18
C PHE A 364 -7.97 12.95 8.02
N ILE A 365 -8.17 14.22 8.34
CA ILE A 365 -8.39 15.29 7.39
C ILE A 365 -7.32 16.35 7.66
N GLY A 366 -6.47 16.60 6.66
CA GLY A 366 -5.42 17.61 6.72
C GLY A 366 -6.02 19.02 6.63
N ALA A 367 -5.28 20.01 7.14
CA ALA A 367 -5.78 21.38 7.32
C ALA A 367 -6.25 22.10 6.05
N LYS A 368 -5.83 21.63 4.86
CA LYS A 368 -6.15 22.24 3.56
C LYS A 368 -7.11 21.41 2.71
N TRP A 369 -7.69 20.35 3.30
CA TRP A 369 -8.62 19.44 2.64
C TRP A 369 -9.94 19.38 3.41
N SER A 370 -11.04 19.20 2.70
CA SER A 370 -12.31 18.85 3.32
C SER A 370 -12.57 17.34 3.27
N ARG A 371 -13.48 16.85 4.14
CA ARG A 371 -13.93 15.45 4.11
C ARG A 371 -14.46 15.08 2.72
N TYR A 372 -15.22 15.99 2.11
CA TYR A 372 -15.80 15.77 0.79
C TYR A 372 -14.74 15.70 -0.30
N GLN A 373 -13.77 16.62 -0.32
CA GLN A 373 -12.69 16.62 -1.32
C GLN A 373 -11.86 15.33 -1.25
N LEU A 374 -11.54 14.85 -0.04
CA LEU A 374 -10.81 13.59 0.13
C LEU A 374 -11.60 12.40 -0.41
N ARG A 375 -12.94 12.43 -0.26
CA ARG A 375 -13.82 11.43 -0.82
C ARG A 375 -13.91 11.51 -2.33
N SER A 376 -14.03 12.70 -2.90
CA SER A 376 -13.96 12.92 -4.36
C SER A 376 -12.66 12.40 -4.94
N MET A 377 -11.51 12.69 -4.30
CA MET A 377 -10.21 12.18 -4.72
C MET A 377 -10.17 10.65 -4.71
N GLN A 378 -10.70 10.01 -3.65
CA GLN A 378 -10.78 8.55 -3.57
C GLN A 378 -11.64 7.96 -4.72
N ILE A 379 -12.75 8.60 -5.08
CA ILE A 379 -13.61 8.16 -6.19
C ILE A 379 -12.87 8.28 -7.53
N ILE A 380 -12.15 9.37 -7.76
CA ILE A 380 -11.32 9.55 -8.96
C ILE A 380 -10.23 8.45 -9.01
N LEU A 381 -9.59 8.16 -7.87
CA LEU A 381 -8.56 7.13 -7.78
C LEU A 381 -9.14 5.73 -8.02
N GLN A 382 -10.30 5.39 -7.49
CA GLN A 382 -10.94 4.10 -7.77
C GLN A 382 -11.22 3.89 -9.26
N ALA A 383 -11.73 4.93 -9.94
CA ALA A 383 -11.97 4.90 -11.38
C ALA A 383 -10.68 4.77 -12.21
N THR A 384 -9.53 5.11 -11.63
CA THR A 384 -8.20 5.03 -12.25
C THR A 384 -7.34 3.90 -11.68
N HIS A 385 -7.94 2.98 -10.92
CA HIS A 385 -7.25 1.86 -10.24
C HIS A 385 -6.10 2.30 -9.32
N GLY A 386 -6.23 3.46 -8.68
CA GLY A 386 -5.25 4.02 -7.75
C GLY A 386 -4.07 4.72 -8.42
N VAL A 387 -4.11 4.91 -9.74
CA VAL A 387 -2.95 5.38 -10.52
C VAL A 387 -3.26 6.64 -11.31
N VAL A 388 -2.37 7.62 -11.22
CA VAL A 388 -2.32 8.74 -12.17
C VAL A 388 -1.53 8.28 -13.39
N SER A 389 -2.24 7.96 -14.47
CA SER A 389 -1.65 7.55 -15.74
C SER A 389 -0.74 8.63 -16.31
N GLY A 390 0.34 8.22 -16.97
CA GLY A 390 1.22 9.14 -17.71
C GLY A 390 0.61 9.69 -19.01
N SER A 391 -0.57 9.21 -19.41
CA SER A 391 -1.26 9.70 -20.62
C SER A 391 -1.93 11.06 -20.39
N PRO A 392 -1.61 12.09 -21.19
CA PRO A 392 -2.18 13.42 -21.05
C PRO A 392 -3.71 13.45 -21.19
N SER A 393 -4.27 12.68 -22.13
CA SER A 393 -5.72 12.66 -22.36
C SER A 393 -6.47 12.00 -21.21
N PHE A 394 -5.95 10.89 -20.68
CA PHE A 394 -6.51 10.24 -19.51
C PHE A 394 -6.34 11.11 -18.26
N PHE A 395 -5.20 11.78 -18.10
CA PHE A 395 -4.96 12.70 -16.99
C PHE A 395 -5.94 13.88 -16.99
N LYS A 396 -6.04 14.61 -18.11
CA LYS A 396 -6.97 15.75 -18.25
C LYS A 396 -8.42 15.32 -18.02
N ARG A 397 -8.80 14.13 -18.50
CA ARG A 397 -10.10 13.54 -18.17
C ARG A 397 -10.20 13.37 -16.66
N ALA A 398 -9.40 12.53 -16.03
CA ALA A 398 -9.56 12.17 -14.62
C ALA A 398 -9.43 13.35 -13.64
N PHE A 399 -8.47 14.27 -13.86
CA PHE A 399 -8.06 15.29 -12.90
C PHE A 399 -8.28 16.74 -13.36
N GLY A 400 -8.77 16.97 -14.58
CA GLY A 400 -8.99 18.31 -15.14
C GLY A 400 -7.77 18.88 -15.86
N GLU A 401 -8.00 19.83 -16.77
CA GLU A 401 -6.97 20.43 -17.62
C GLU A 401 -6.12 21.48 -16.89
N ASN A 402 -6.61 22.03 -15.79
CA ASN A 402 -5.87 22.97 -14.95
C ASN A 402 -6.28 22.81 -13.47
N VAL A 403 -5.59 23.52 -12.59
CA VAL A 403 -5.82 23.44 -11.14
C VAL A 403 -7.23 23.88 -10.73
N ASN A 404 -7.85 24.81 -11.47
CA ASN A 404 -9.20 25.26 -11.16
C ASN A 404 -10.21 24.16 -11.47
N GLU A 405 -10.10 23.51 -12.62
CA GLU A 405 -10.93 22.35 -12.96
C GLU A 405 -10.74 21.20 -11.97
N PHE A 406 -9.51 20.95 -11.50
CA PHE A 406 -9.28 19.95 -10.47
C PHE A 406 -10.00 20.30 -9.16
N ASN A 407 -9.88 21.54 -8.69
CA ASN A 407 -10.57 22.00 -7.50
C ASN A 407 -12.10 21.90 -7.64
N ASP A 408 -12.62 22.24 -8.82
CA ASP A 408 -14.04 22.13 -9.13
C ASP A 408 -14.49 20.65 -9.12
N LEU A 409 -13.74 19.76 -9.78
CA LEU A 409 -14.00 18.32 -9.79
C LEU A 409 -14.06 17.73 -8.37
N LEU A 410 -13.21 18.18 -7.46
CA LEU A 410 -13.23 17.72 -6.06
C LEU A 410 -14.49 18.16 -5.29
N LEU A 411 -15.21 19.17 -5.79
CA LEU A 411 -16.47 19.63 -5.22
C LEU A 411 -17.69 19.07 -5.94
N PHE A 412 -17.55 18.42 -7.10
CA PHE A 412 -18.69 17.90 -7.84
C PHE A 412 -19.42 16.79 -7.06
N PRO A 413 -20.74 16.66 -7.24
CA PRO A 413 -21.49 15.49 -6.78
C PRO A 413 -20.78 14.19 -7.13
N HIS A 414 -20.50 13.37 -6.12
CA HIS A 414 -19.78 12.10 -6.26
C HIS A 414 -20.31 11.20 -7.39
N HIS A 415 -21.62 11.20 -7.65
CA HIS A 415 -22.20 10.38 -8.71
C HIS A 415 -21.91 10.91 -10.12
N TYR A 416 -21.66 12.21 -10.29
CA TYR A 416 -21.17 12.78 -11.56
C TYR A 416 -19.72 12.39 -11.83
N ILE A 417 -18.89 12.32 -10.79
CA ILE A 417 -17.51 11.85 -10.90
C ILE A 417 -17.48 10.35 -11.25
N PHE A 418 -18.24 9.54 -10.52
CA PHE A 418 -18.22 8.09 -10.67
C PHE A 418 -18.85 7.63 -12.01
N ASN A 419 -20.00 8.19 -12.40
CA ASN A 419 -20.71 7.79 -13.63
C ASN A 419 -20.49 8.78 -14.77
N ARG A 420 -19.24 9.20 -14.96
CA ARG A 420 -18.92 10.33 -15.85
C ARG A 420 -19.42 10.16 -17.28
N ASP A 421 -19.30 8.97 -17.87
CA ASP A 421 -19.80 8.73 -19.23
C ASP A 421 -21.33 8.88 -19.35
N TRP A 422 -22.08 8.53 -18.30
CA TRP A 422 -23.54 8.73 -18.28
C TRP A 422 -23.91 10.22 -18.34
N TYR A 423 -23.23 11.03 -17.54
CA TYR A 423 -23.48 12.46 -17.41
C TYR A 423 -22.86 13.31 -18.52
N GLU A 424 -21.81 12.83 -19.19
CA GLU A 424 -21.20 13.57 -20.30
C GLU A 424 -21.80 13.21 -21.67
N ARG A 425 -22.30 11.98 -21.85
CA ARG A 425 -22.58 11.43 -23.20
C ARG A 425 -23.94 10.75 -23.35
N LEU A 426 -24.61 10.40 -22.25
CA LEU A 426 -25.86 9.65 -22.28
C LEU A 426 -26.99 10.50 -21.67
N GLU A 427 -28.01 9.85 -21.12
CA GLU A 427 -29.26 10.51 -20.70
C GLU A 427 -29.10 11.38 -19.44
N GLY A 428 -27.95 11.31 -18.75
CA GLY A 428 -27.64 12.20 -17.63
C GLY A 428 -27.21 13.61 -18.04
N LYS A 429 -27.02 13.86 -19.34
CA LYS A 429 -26.38 15.08 -19.86
C LYS A 429 -27.10 16.37 -19.45
N ASP A 430 -28.42 16.45 -19.61
CA ASP A 430 -29.18 17.67 -19.29
C ASP A 430 -29.07 18.03 -17.80
N GLN A 431 -29.12 17.02 -16.93
CA GLN A 431 -28.96 17.21 -15.48
C GLN A 431 -27.55 17.75 -15.15
N PHE A 432 -26.52 17.24 -15.83
CA PHE A 432 -25.15 17.68 -15.62
C PHE A 432 -24.89 19.08 -16.18
N GLU A 433 -25.51 19.44 -17.31
CA GLU A 433 -25.44 20.79 -17.87
C GLU A 433 -26.12 21.82 -16.96
N ASP A 434 -27.29 21.51 -16.40
CA ASP A 434 -27.95 22.35 -15.39
C ASP A 434 -27.08 22.56 -14.14
N PHE A 435 -26.47 21.47 -13.63
CA PHE A 435 -25.51 21.57 -12.52
C PHE A 435 -24.33 22.48 -12.88
N LYS A 436 -23.67 22.25 -14.03
CA LYS A 436 -22.51 23.03 -14.45
C LYS A 436 -22.83 24.52 -14.61
N ALA A 437 -23.99 24.84 -15.18
CA ALA A 437 -24.44 26.22 -15.33
C ALA A 437 -24.54 26.93 -13.97
N LYS A 438 -25.18 26.27 -12.98
CA LYS A 438 -25.32 26.82 -11.62
C LYS A 438 -24.02 26.81 -10.83
N PHE A 439 -23.15 25.81 -11.03
CA PHE A 439 -21.86 25.73 -10.36
C PHE A 439 -20.88 26.79 -10.87
N SER A 440 -20.91 27.11 -12.18
CA SER A 440 -19.99 28.08 -12.81
C SER A 440 -20.10 29.52 -12.30
N ILE A 441 -21.25 29.88 -11.72
CA ILE A 441 -21.50 31.23 -11.16
C ILE A 441 -21.12 31.34 -9.68
N LEU A 442 -20.65 30.25 -9.07
CA LEU A 442 -20.18 30.24 -7.70
C LEU A 442 -18.84 30.96 -7.60
N THR A 443 -18.76 31.89 -6.65
CA THR A 443 -17.49 32.52 -6.27
C THR A 443 -16.65 31.56 -5.43
N GLU A 444 -15.37 31.87 -5.24
CA GLU A 444 -14.51 31.09 -4.33
C GLU A 444 -15.01 31.08 -2.88
N SER A 445 -15.73 32.12 -2.45
CA SER A 445 -16.41 32.13 -1.15
C SER A 445 -17.59 31.14 -1.13
N ASP A 446 -18.41 31.15 -2.19
CA ASP A 446 -19.54 30.22 -2.33
C ASP A 446 -19.04 28.76 -2.35
N LYS A 447 -17.94 28.48 -3.06
CA LYS A 447 -17.34 27.13 -3.12
C LYS A 447 -16.80 26.66 -1.77
N LYS A 448 -16.24 27.56 -0.96
CA LYS A 448 -15.79 27.24 0.42
C LYS A 448 -16.98 26.91 1.33
N GLU A 449 -18.02 27.72 1.29
CA GLU A 449 -19.27 27.47 2.03
C GLU A 449 -19.91 26.15 1.58
N LEU A 450 -19.96 25.89 0.27
CA LEU A 450 -20.42 24.62 -0.28
C LEU A 450 -19.61 23.43 0.27
N ALA A 451 -18.28 23.53 0.25
CA ALA A 451 -17.38 22.48 0.76
C ALA A 451 -17.63 22.14 2.24
N GLU A 452 -17.96 23.15 3.05
CA GLU A 452 -18.33 22.99 4.46
C GLU A 452 -19.69 22.28 4.59
N ILE A 453 -20.71 22.72 3.85
CA ILE A 453 -22.05 22.13 3.85
C ILE A 453 -21.97 20.64 3.48
N ILE A 454 -21.36 20.32 2.33
CA ILE A 454 -21.31 18.94 1.81
C ILE A 454 -20.41 18.01 2.65
N SER A 455 -19.50 18.57 3.45
CA SER A 455 -18.67 17.80 4.40
C SER A 455 -19.37 17.53 5.74
N THR A 456 -20.30 18.40 6.12
CA THR A 456 -20.95 18.39 7.44
C THR A 456 -22.27 17.64 7.43
N TYR A 457 -23.09 17.83 6.40
CA TYR A 457 -24.46 17.31 6.36
C TYR A 457 -24.59 16.04 5.52
N GLU A 458 -25.42 15.10 5.98
CA GLU A 458 -25.90 14.00 5.15
C GLU A 458 -27.01 14.49 4.21
N LEU A 459 -26.69 14.67 2.93
CA LEU A 459 -27.60 15.27 1.94
C LEU A 459 -28.66 14.30 1.38
N LYS A 460 -29.01 13.26 2.15
CA LYS A 460 -30.09 12.31 1.79
C LYS A 460 -31.47 12.97 1.83
N ASP A 461 -31.67 13.88 2.79
CA ASP A 461 -32.91 14.63 3.04
C ASP A 461 -32.66 16.14 2.82
N VAL A 462 -31.99 16.48 1.72
CA VAL A 462 -31.54 17.85 1.43
C VAL A 462 -32.67 18.87 1.47
N GLU A 463 -33.89 18.47 1.11
CA GLU A 463 -35.08 19.32 1.13
C GLU A 463 -35.40 19.87 2.53
N ARG A 464 -35.05 19.13 3.60
CA ARG A 464 -35.23 19.57 4.99
C ARG A 464 -34.15 20.55 5.43
N LEU A 465 -32.99 20.55 4.78
CA LEU A 465 -31.86 21.42 5.08
C LEU A 465 -31.93 22.74 4.31
N ILE A 466 -32.59 22.78 3.15
CA ILE A 466 -32.75 24.01 2.34
C ILE A 466 -33.21 25.22 3.16
N PRO A 467 -34.22 25.12 4.06
CA PRO A 467 -34.68 26.28 4.84
C PRO A 467 -33.65 26.84 5.82
N THR A 468 -32.58 26.10 6.13
CA THR A 468 -31.53 26.54 7.07
C THR A 468 -30.41 27.33 6.39
N PHE A 469 -30.39 27.39 5.05
CA PHE A 469 -29.38 28.12 4.29
C PHE A 469 -29.93 29.45 3.77
N THR A 470 -29.07 30.45 3.63
CA THR A 470 -29.44 31.79 3.13
C THR A 470 -28.85 32.10 1.75
N ASN A 471 -27.79 31.38 1.34
CA ASN A 471 -27.15 31.57 0.05
C ASN A 471 -27.98 30.91 -1.08
N GLY A 472 -28.75 31.72 -1.81
CA GLY A 472 -29.63 31.26 -2.88
C GLY A 472 -28.93 30.48 -4.00
N LYS A 473 -27.66 30.78 -4.28
CA LYS A 473 -26.88 30.04 -5.30
C LYS A 473 -26.59 28.61 -4.85
N LEU A 474 -26.24 28.44 -3.56
CA LEU A 474 -25.97 27.12 -2.99
C LEU A 474 -27.26 26.29 -2.90
N ILE A 475 -28.34 26.90 -2.43
CA ILE A 475 -29.66 26.26 -2.39
C ILE A 475 -30.05 25.69 -3.76
N ALA A 476 -29.78 26.43 -4.85
CA ALA A 476 -30.10 26.02 -6.21
C ALA A 476 -29.34 24.77 -6.71
N ILE A 477 -28.21 24.42 -6.09
CA ILE A 477 -27.39 23.27 -6.48
C ILE A 477 -27.44 22.10 -5.49
N LEU A 478 -27.88 22.32 -4.25
CA LEU A 478 -27.82 21.29 -3.21
C LEU A 478 -28.61 20.02 -3.57
N SER A 479 -29.68 20.12 -4.35
CA SER A 479 -30.44 18.96 -4.84
C SER A 479 -29.59 17.99 -5.67
N HIS A 480 -28.56 18.47 -6.37
CA HIS A 480 -27.64 17.64 -7.14
C HIS A 480 -26.70 16.82 -6.25
N TYR A 481 -26.57 17.13 -4.96
CA TYR A 481 -25.71 16.38 -4.04
C TYR A 481 -26.41 15.23 -3.35
N ARG A 482 -27.69 15.02 -3.65
CA ARG A 482 -28.45 13.89 -3.12
C ARG A 482 -27.79 12.57 -3.55
N PRO A 483 -27.49 11.65 -2.62
CA PRO A 483 -26.98 10.33 -2.97
C PRO A 483 -27.95 9.59 -3.89
N MET A 484 -27.43 8.91 -4.91
CA MET A 484 -28.26 8.04 -5.76
C MET A 484 -28.67 6.77 -5.01
N SER A 485 -29.86 6.26 -5.30
CA SER A 485 -30.30 4.96 -4.80
C SER A 485 -29.53 3.84 -5.49
N THR A 486 -29.39 2.70 -4.81
CA THR A 486 -28.72 1.50 -5.35
C THR A 486 -29.39 1.02 -6.66
N MET A 487 -30.71 1.12 -6.75
CA MET A 487 -31.46 0.74 -7.97
C MET A 487 -31.10 1.66 -9.15
N ALA A 488 -31.05 2.97 -8.94
CA ALA A 488 -30.69 3.93 -9.99
C ALA A 488 -29.24 3.74 -10.45
N GLN A 489 -28.32 3.42 -9.53
CA GLN A 489 -26.93 3.09 -9.87
C GLN A 489 -26.84 1.84 -10.75
N GLN A 490 -27.57 0.78 -10.41
CA GLN A 490 -27.61 -0.46 -11.19
C GLN A 490 -28.13 -0.22 -12.61
N GLU A 491 -29.20 0.56 -12.75
CA GLU A 491 -29.77 0.90 -14.06
C GLU A 491 -28.78 1.67 -14.95
N ILE A 492 -28.05 2.65 -14.38
CA ILE A 492 -26.99 3.36 -15.10
C ILE A 492 -25.91 2.37 -15.57
N TRP A 493 -25.46 1.47 -14.71
CA TRP A 493 -24.41 0.51 -15.07
C TRP A 493 -24.84 -0.49 -16.13
N GLU A 494 -26.09 -0.98 -16.08
CA GLU A 494 -26.64 -1.85 -17.10
C GLU A 494 -26.66 -1.16 -18.47
N ARG A 495 -27.03 0.13 -18.51
CA ARG A 495 -27.03 0.95 -19.73
C ARG A 495 -25.63 1.33 -20.20
N GLN A 496 -24.63 1.29 -19.32
CA GLN A 496 -23.22 1.56 -19.61
C GLN A 496 -22.40 0.32 -20.01
N ARG A 497 -23.01 -0.86 -20.13
CA ARG A 497 -22.34 -2.16 -20.41
C ARG A 497 -21.65 -2.28 -21.78
N PHE A 498 -20.77 -1.36 -22.17
CA PHE A 498 -19.85 -1.50 -23.31
C PHE A 498 -18.52 -0.72 -23.17
N ILE A 499 -18.20 -0.16 -21.99
CA ILE A 499 -17.01 0.69 -21.83
C ILE A 499 -15.87 -0.13 -21.23
N LYS A 500 -14.81 -0.38 -22.02
CA LYS A 500 -13.58 -1.07 -21.60
C LYS A 500 -12.82 -0.24 -20.55
N THR A 501 -12.42 -0.90 -19.46
CA THR A 501 -11.42 -0.42 -18.50
C THR A 501 -9.99 -0.74 -18.96
N ILE A 502 -9.02 0.04 -18.48
CA ILE A 502 -7.59 -0.14 -18.76
C ILE A 502 -7.03 -1.17 -17.76
N GLU A 503 -6.27 -2.15 -18.23
CA GLU A 503 -5.60 -3.15 -17.37
C GLU A 503 -4.18 -2.69 -17.02
N ILE A 504 -3.90 -2.52 -15.72
CA ILE A 504 -2.55 -2.42 -15.17
C ILE A 504 -2.26 -3.74 -14.42
N PRO A 505 -1.11 -4.40 -14.60
CA PRO A 505 -0.80 -5.62 -13.87
C PRO A 505 -0.85 -5.40 -12.35
N GLU A 506 -1.49 -6.31 -11.60
CA GLU A 506 -1.66 -6.21 -10.14
C GLU A 506 -0.30 -6.14 -9.39
N GLU A 507 0.74 -6.76 -9.95
CA GLU A 507 2.11 -6.69 -9.45
C GLU A 507 2.77 -5.31 -9.58
N GLU A 508 2.23 -4.42 -10.42
CA GLU A 508 2.70 -3.04 -10.60
C GLU A 508 1.87 -2.04 -9.80
N LEU A 509 0.67 -2.42 -9.36
CA LEU A 509 -0.15 -1.60 -8.48
C LEU A 509 0.48 -1.45 -7.09
N VAL A 510 0.21 -0.30 -6.50
CA VAL A 510 0.62 0.05 -5.15
C VAL A 510 -0.56 -0.15 -4.23
N GLU A 511 -0.30 -0.76 -3.08
CA GLU A 511 -1.31 -1.04 -2.09
C GLU A 511 -1.65 0.24 -1.31
N ASP A 512 -2.71 0.94 -1.73
CA ASP A 512 -3.43 1.85 -0.84
C ASP A 512 -4.63 1.07 -0.28
N ALA A 513 -4.43 0.52 0.92
CA ALA A 513 -5.35 -0.41 1.59
C ALA A 513 -6.77 0.13 1.82
N GLY A 514 -7.04 1.42 1.60
CA GLY A 514 -8.42 1.90 1.58
C GLY A 514 -8.84 2.60 0.29
N LEU A 515 -8.19 2.31 -0.83
CA LEU A 515 -8.86 2.43 -2.13
C LEU A 515 -10.07 1.49 -2.20
N ASP A 516 -10.00 0.32 -1.56
CA ASP A 516 -11.05 -0.71 -1.54
C ASP A 516 -12.09 -0.54 -0.41
N GLU A 517 -12.02 0.53 0.41
CA GLU A 517 -13.02 0.76 1.47
C GLU A 517 -14.44 0.89 0.88
N ASP A 518 -15.36 0.09 1.42
CA ASP A 518 -16.73 -0.02 0.92
C ASP A 518 -17.37 1.35 0.78
N ILE A 519 -17.63 1.74 -0.46
CA ILE A 519 -18.53 2.83 -0.75
C ILE A 519 -19.95 2.26 -0.69
N PRO A 520 -20.83 2.80 0.16
CA PRO A 520 -22.24 2.48 0.08
C PRO A 520 -22.76 2.75 -1.34
N GLY A 521 -23.16 1.69 -2.05
CA GLY A 521 -23.76 1.78 -3.39
C GLY A 521 -22.83 1.63 -4.61
N THR A 522 -21.49 1.50 -4.49
CA THR A 522 -20.63 1.44 -5.72
C THR A 522 -20.02 0.08 -6.08
N ARG A 523 -20.48 -1.03 -5.50
CA ARG A 523 -20.11 -2.35 -6.04
C ARG A 523 -21.03 -2.74 -7.19
N PRO A 524 -20.55 -2.86 -8.44
CA PRO A 524 -21.26 -3.65 -9.43
C PRO A 524 -21.37 -5.08 -8.89
N PRO A 525 -22.48 -5.80 -9.17
CA PRO A 525 -22.56 -7.22 -8.84
C PRO A 525 -21.36 -7.91 -9.46
N THR A 526 -20.65 -8.70 -8.63
CA THR A 526 -19.53 -9.53 -9.05
C THR A 526 -19.90 -10.24 -10.34
N ALA A 527 -19.18 -9.96 -11.42
CA ALA A 527 -19.26 -10.77 -12.61
C ALA A 527 -18.89 -12.19 -12.18
N ILE A 528 -19.89 -13.06 -12.15
CA ILE A 528 -19.66 -14.50 -12.07
C ILE A 528 -18.83 -14.79 -13.30
N SER A 529 -17.53 -15.03 -13.11
CA SER A 529 -16.63 -15.50 -14.15
C SER A 529 -17.09 -16.91 -14.55
N GLN A 530 -18.13 -17.00 -15.37
CA GLN A 530 -18.36 -18.21 -16.14
C GLN A 530 -17.44 -18.15 -17.36
N PRO A 531 -16.61 -19.18 -17.59
CA PRO A 531 -15.82 -19.25 -18.80
C PRO A 531 -16.79 -19.45 -19.97
N VAL A 532 -16.86 -18.46 -20.86
CA VAL A 532 -17.50 -18.63 -22.16
C VAL A 532 -16.62 -19.59 -22.96
N GLN A 533 -17.07 -20.84 -23.07
CA GLN A 533 -16.57 -21.82 -24.02
C GLN A 533 -16.80 -21.27 -25.43
N LEU A 534 -15.72 -20.82 -26.08
CA LEU A 534 -15.71 -20.62 -27.53
C LEU A 534 -15.65 -22.00 -28.18
N SER A 535 -16.81 -22.52 -28.59
CA SER A 535 -16.88 -23.63 -29.54
C SER A 535 -16.50 -23.12 -30.92
N LEU A 536 -15.41 -23.68 -31.46
CA LEU A 536 -15.02 -23.59 -32.86
C LEU A 536 -16.10 -24.21 -33.76
N VAL A 537 -16.71 -23.39 -34.62
CA VAL A 537 -17.06 -23.74 -36.02
C VAL A 537 -16.89 -22.48 -36.86
#